data_AF-A0A3E2GX78-F1
#
_entry.id   AF-A0A3E2GX78-F1
#
_cell.length_a   1.000
_cell.length_b   1.000
_cell.length_c   1.000
_cell.angle_alpha   90.00
_cell.angle_beta   90.00
_cell.angle_gamma   90.00
#
_symmetry.space_group_name_H-M   'P 1'
#
loop_
_entity.id
_entity.type
_entity.pdbx_description
1 polymer ?
#
loop_
_entity_poly.entity_id
_entity_poly.type
_entity_poly.pdbx_seq_one_letter_code
_entity_poly.pdbx_strand_id
1 'polypeptide(L)'
;MSIQLFLIASTSVLYLIAAGMFSKSVWSLQFHAFANKVGSDVAEAGDGPGSYNIKQSVWHVNCCNPEIDNGWDVFNALLGWQNSATYGSVIAYNAYWIAIMLAIAAMLYEERTGSMPLKKQIVGFMLKVPGLKTYVKRKQAVSQENAAEIIRQGQENLAAGMFHPTDAEK
;
A
#
# COMPACT_ATOMS: atom_id res chain seq x y z
N MET A 1 -12.01 2.34 26.04
CA MET A 1 -12.27 3.45 25.09
C MET A 1 -11.04 4.31 24.79
N SER A 2 -10.22 4.73 25.77
CA SER A 2 -9.03 5.58 25.51
C SER A 2 -8.01 4.96 24.52
N ILE A 3 -7.67 3.67 24.67
CA ILE A 3 -6.71 2.99 23.77
C ILE A 3 -7.24 2.86 22.34
N GLN A 4 -8.54 2.60 22.16
CA GLN A 4 -9.13 2.47 20.82
C GLN A 4 -9.04 3.79 20.04
N LEU A 5 -9.34 4.92 20.70
CA LEU A 5 -9.20 6.24 20.10
C LEU A 5 -7.74 6.55 19.74
N PHE A 6 -6.80 6.21 20.62
CA PHE A 6 -5.37 6.36 20.35
C PHE A 6 -4.93 5.57 19.11
N LEU A 7 -5.35 4.31 18.98
CA LEU A 7 -5.01 3.46 17.84
C LEU A 7 -5.63 3.96 16.53
N ILE A 8 -6.89 4.42 16.57
CA ILE A 8 -7.57 4.97 15.39
C ILE A 8 -6.86 6.25 14.94
N ALA A 9 -6.53 7.15 15.87
CA ALA A 9 -5.84 8.39 15.57
C ALA A 9 -4.44 8.14 15.00
N SER A 10 -3.64 7.26 15.62
CA SER A 10 -2.29 6.95 15.14
C SER A 10 -2.30 6.29 13.76
N THR A 11 -3.23 5.36 13.52
CA THR A 11 -3.37 4.71 12.19
C THR A 11 -3.78 5.72 11.11
N SER A 12 -4.69 6.64 11.44
CA SER A 12 -5.13 7.69 10.50
C SER A 12 -3.97 8.61 10.11
N VAL A 13 -3.15 9.01 11.10
CA VAL A 13 -1.95 9.83 10.85
C VAL A 13 -0.94 9.07 9.99
N LEU A 14 -0.70 7.78 10.27
CA LEU A 14 0.22 6.96 9.47
C LEU A 14 -0.23 6.83 8.01
N TYR A 15 -1.53 6.69 7.75
CA TYR A 15 -2.06 6.65 6.38
C TYR A 15 -1.90 7.99 5.64
N LEU A 16 -2.12 9.10 6.34
CA LEU A 16 -1.91 10.43 5.76
C LEU A 16 -0.44 10.66 5.40
N ILE A 17 0.49 10.33 6.30
CA ILE A 17 1.94 10.45 6.06
C ILE A 17 2.37 9.60 4.88
N ALA A 18 1.94 8.34 4.84
CA ALA A 18 2.27 7.45 3.73
C ALA A 18 1.73 7.96 2.39
N ALA A 19 0.49 8.47 2.35
CA ALA A 19 -0.08 9.10 1.16
C ALA A 19 0.74 10.33 0.71
N GLY A 20 1.12 11.19 1.67
CA GLY A 20 1.92 12.38 1.43
C GLY A 20 3.31 12.06 0.88
N MET A 21 4.01 11.10 1.48
CA MET A 21 5.31 10.62 1.03
C MET A 21 5.26 10.02 -0.39
N PHE A 22 4.21 9.26 -0.70
CA PHE A 22 4.03 8.68 -2.03
C PHE A 22 3.82 9.76 -3.10
N SER A 23 2.92 10.71 -2.85
CA SER A 23 2.67 11.86 -3.74
C SER A 23 3.95 12.69 -3.96
N LYS A 24 4.68 13.00 -2.89
CA LYS A 24 5.95 13.75 -2.94
C LYS A 24 7.03 13.03 -3.74
N SER A 25 7.12 11.71 -3.63
CA SER A 25 8.08 10.92 -4.40
C SER A 25 7.81 11.01 -5.90
N VAL A 26 6.54 10.92 -6.32
CA VAL A 26 6.16 11.09 -7.73
C VAL A 26 6.43 12.51 -8.21
N TRP A 27 6.10 13.52 -7.40
CA TRP A 27 6.41 14.91 -7.70
C TRP A 27 7.91 15.12 -7.91
N SER A 28 8.76 14.61 -7.01
CA SER A 28 10.22 14.75 -7.08
C SER A 28 10.80 14.15 -8.36
N LEU A 29 10.29 12.98 -8.80
CA LEU A 29 10.70 12.37 -10.07
C LEU A 29 10.33 13.24 -11.27
N GLN A 30 9.13 13.84 -11.26
CA GLN A 30 8.68 14.72 -12.33
C GLN A 30 9.43 16.04 -12.36
N PHE A 31 9.70 16.61 -11.18
CA PHE A 31 10.49 17.82 -11.03
C PHE A 31 11.93 17.61 -11.52
N HIS A 32 12.58 16.51 -11.14
CA HIS A 32 13.91 16.16 -11.63
C HIS A 32 13.94 15.97 -13.15
N ALA A 33 12.92 15.31 -13.72
CA ALA A 33 12.79 15.18 -15.18
C ALA A 33 12.57 16.53 -15.89
N PHE A 34 11.89 17.47 -15.23
CA PHE A 34 11.72 18.83 -15.73
C PHE A 34 13.04 19.62 -15.66
N ALA A 35 13.72 19.62 -14.52
CA ALA A 35 15.01 20.26 -14.32
C ALA A 35 16.03 19.83 -15.39
N ASN A 36 16.13 18.52 -15.63
CA ASN A 36 17.01 17.98 -16.68
C ASN A 36 16.66 18.43 -18.10
N LYS A 37 15.39 18.72 -18.39
CA LYS A 37 14.96 19.22 -19.71
C LYS A 37 15.24 20.71 -19.89
N VAL A 38 15.12 21.49 -18.82
CA VAL A 38 15.42 22.92 -18.85
C VAL A 38 16.92 23.15 -18.96
N GLY A 39 17.75 22.25 -18.40
CA GLY A 39 19.20 22.32 -18.49
C GLY A 39 19.81 23.48 -17.69
N SER A 40 18.99 24.13 -16.86
CA SER A 40 19.34 25.21 -15.93
C SER A 40 18.84 24.84 -14.55
N ASP A 41 19.43 25.45 -13.52
CA ASP A 41 18.99 25.25 -12.15
C ASP A 41 17.62 25.92 -11.93
N VAL A 42 16.56 25.15 -12.08
CA VAL A 42 15.17 25.59 -11.88
C VAL A 42 14.85 25.85 -10.41
N ALA A 43 15.66 25.35 -9.46
CA ALA A 43 15.49 25.65 -8.04
C ALA A 43 15.81 27.12 -7.72
N GLU A 44 16.78 27.72 -8.43
CA GLU A 44 17.16 29.14 -8.27
C GLU A 44 16.06 30.11 -8.73
N ALA A 45 15.08 29.64 -9.51
CA ALA A 45 13.94 30.44 -9.94
C ALA A 45 12.85 30.60 -8.86
N GLY A 46 12.98 29.89 -7.73
CA GLY A 46 12.05 29.95 -6.60
C GLY A 46 10.60 29.63 -7.02
N ASP A 47 9.68 30.56 -6.78
CA ASP A 47 8.26 30.46 -7.19
C ASP A 47 7.92 31.24 -8.45
N GLY A 48 8.92 31.80 -9.13
CA GLY A 48 8.72 32.64 -10.31
C GLY A 48 8.35 31.87 -11.58
N PRO A 49 7.87 32.56 -12.63
CA PRO A 49 7.66 31.97 -13.94
C PRO A 49 8.94 31.25 -14.43
N GLY A 50 8.81 29.95 -14.74
CA GLY A 50 9.94 29.12 -15.17
C GLY A 50 10.44 28.13 -14.10
N SER A 51 10.03 28.26 -12.83
CA SER A 51 10.38 27.29 -11.78
C SER A 51 9.55 26.00 -11.80
N TYR A 52 8.42 26.00 -12.51
CA TYR A 52 7.53 24.84 -12.63
C TYR A 52 7.07 24.60 -14.07
N ASN A 53 6.67 23.37 -14.34
CA ASN A 53 6.19 22.97 -15.65
C ASN A 53 4.68 23.24 -15.81
N ILE A 54 4.33 24.36 -16.42
CA ILE A 54 2.94 24.78 -16.69
C ILE A 54 2.12 23.70 -17.42
N LYS A 55 2.74 22.84 -18.25
CA LYS A 55 2.03 21.78 -18.99
C LYS A 55 1.69 20.56 -18.15
N GLN A 56 2.32 20.39 -16.99
CA GLN A 56 2.14 19.24 -16.12
C GLN A 56 1.64 19.63 -14.72
N SER A 57 1.68 20.91 -14.37
CA SER A 57 1.11 21.45 -13.15
C SER A 57 -0.42 21.50 -13.26
N VAL A 58 -1.09 21.07 -12.19
CA VAL A 58 -2.54 21.21 -12.01
C VAL A 58 -2.84 22.57 -11.42
N TRP A 59 -2.07 22.97 -10.41
CA TRP A 59 -2.11 24.29 -9.83
C TRP A 59 -0.70 24.77 -9.50
N HIS A 60 -0.59 26.08 -9.40
CA HIS A 60 0.55 26.76 -8.83
C HIS A 60 0.03 27.91 -7.96
N VAL A 61 0.53 28.00 -6.74
CA VAL A 61 0.22 29.09 -5.81
C VAL A 61 1.53 29.80 -5.47
N ASN A 62 1.56 31.13 -5.59
CA ASN A 62 2.75 31.95 -5.32
C ASN A 62 3.02 32.15 -3.82
N CYS A 63 2.20 31.58 -2.95
CA CYS A 63 2.41 31.53 -1.51
C CYS A 63 2.33 30.06 -1.07
N CYS A 64 2.81 29.80 0.13
CA CYS A 64 2.74 28.48 0.75
C CYS A 64 3.75 27.49 0.15
N ASN A 65 4.92 28.00 -0.23
CA ASN A 65 6.02 27.17 -0.71
C ASN A 65 6.73 26.52 0.49
N PRO A 66 6.81 25.18 0.56
CA PRO A 66 7.48 24.49 1.66
C PRO A 66 9.00 24.68 1.73
N GLU A 67 9.64 25.23 0.70
CA GLU A 67 11.09 25.50 0.67
C GLU A 67 11.44 26.91 1.16
N ILE A 68 10.55 27.88 0.96
CA ILE A 68 10.80 29.31 1.25
C ILE A 68 9.96 29.79 2.44
N ASP A 69 8.72 29.33 2.57
CA ASP A 69 7.80 29.76 3.62
C ASP A 69 7.84 28.81 4.83
N ASN A 70 8.03 29.41 6.02
CA ASN A 70 8.06 28.67 7.27
C ASN A 70 6.69 28.02 7.59
N GLY A 71 6.70 26.74 7.96
CA GLY A 71 5.53 25.99 8.43
C GLY A 71 4.83 25.16 7.35
N TRP A 72 5.03 25.47 6.07
CA TRP A 72 4.49 24.67 4.96
C TRP A 72 5.32 23.41 4.70
N ASP A 73 6.57 23.39 5.16
CA ASP A 73 7.47 22.23 5.21
C ASP A 73 6.85 21.06 6.00
N VAL A 74 6.15 21.34 7.10
CA VAL A 74 5.44 20.34 7.90
C VAL A 74 4.28 19.74 7.11
N PHE A 75 3.49 20.56 6.42
CA PHE A 75 2.40 20.08 5.56
C PHE A 75 2.94 19.31 4.35
N ASN A 76 4.09 19.70 3.81
CA ASN A 76 4.76 18.94 2.77
C ASN A 76 5.23 17.58 3.27
N ALA A 77 5.82 17.50 4.47
CA ALA A 77 6.30 16.26 5.05
C ALA A 77 5.17 15.30 5.44
N LEU A 78 4.07 15.83 6.00
CA LEU A 78 2.98 15.02 6.54
C LEU A 78 1.88 14.73 5.51
N LEU A 79 1.46 15.72 4.72
CA LEU A 79 0.34 15.58 3.78
C LEU A 79 0.79 15.49 2.33
N GLY A 80 2.07 15.74 2.03
CA GLY A 80 2.57 15.84 0.66
C GLY A 80 2.14 17.11 -0.05
N TRP A 81 1.80 18.17 0.70
CA TRP A 81 1.43 19.47 0.15
C TRP A 81 2.55 20.04 -0.72
N GLN A 82 2.19 20.61 -1.87
CA GLN A 82 3.11 21.35 -2.75
C GLN A 82 2.41 22.56 -3.36
N ASN A 83 3.11 23.69 -3.43
CA ASN A 83 2.57 24.90 -4.05
C ASN A 83 2.38 24.69 -5.56
N SER A 84 3.25 23.88 -6.17
CA SER A 84 3.28 23.53 -7.60
C SER A 84 2.91 22.06 -7.83
N ALA A 85 1.67 21.66 -7.56
CA ALA A 85 1.31 20.26 -7.74
C ALA A 85 1.19 19.86 -9.21
N THR A 86 1.62 18.64 -9.51
CA THR A 86 1.59 18.07 -10.86
C THR A 86 0.47 17.05 -11.00
N TYR A 87 0.05 16.75 -12.24
CA TYR A 87 -0.94 15.70 -12.48
C TYR A 87 -0.52 14.38 -11.85
N GLY A 88 0.79 14.06 -11.92
CA GLY A 88 1.32 12.85 -11.32
C GLY A 88 1.16 12.81 -9.80
N SER A 89 1.51 13.88 -9.10
CA SER A 89 1.44 13.91 -7.64
C SER A 89 -0.02 13.77 -7.16
N VAL A 90 -0.95 14.49 -7.81
CA VAL A 90 -2.39 14.42 -7.48
C VAL A 90 -2.96 13.03 -7.76
N ILE A 91 -2.67 12.46 -8.93
CA ILE A 91 -3.14 11.12 -9.28
C ILE A 91 -2.53 10.07 -8.34
N ALA A 92 -1.25 10.18 -8.01
CA ALA A 92 -0.57 9.28 -7.08
C ALA A 92 -1.21 9.30 -5.69
N TYR A 93 -1.55 10.48 -5.17
CA TYR A 93 -2.26 10.62 -3.90
C TYR A 93 -3.62 9.91 -3.91
N ASN A 94 -4.42 10.12 -4.97
CA ASN A 94 -5.72 9.45 -5.12
C ASN A 94 -5.57 7.93 -5.30
N ALA A 95 -4.59 7.49 -6.10
CA ALA A 95 -4.29 6.08 -6.32
C ALA A 95 -3.89 5.37 -5.03
N TYR A 96 -3.15 6.03 -4.14
CA TYR A 96 -2.81 5.50 -2.81
C TYR A 96 -4.07 5.20 -1.99
N TRP A 97 -5.01 6.13 -1.92
CA TRP A 97 -6.26 5.93 -1.18
C TRP A 97 -7.13 4.82 -1.78
N ILE A 98 -7.18 4.73 -3.11
CA ILE A 98 -7.85 3.62 -3.79
C ILE A 98 -7.19 2.28 -3.41
N ALA A 99 -5.86 2.22 -3.40
CA ALA A 99 -5.13 1.01 -3.02
C ALA A 99 -5.42 0.59 -1.56
N ILE A 100 -5.48 1.55 -0.64
CA ILE A 100 -5.85 1.29 0.77
C ILE A 100 -7.29 0.78 0.89
N MET A 101 -8.26 1.41 0.21
CA MET A 101 -9.64 0.94 0.20
C MET A 101 -9.76 -0.49 -0.34
N LEU A 102 -9.04 -0.80 -1.42
CA LEU A 102 -9.00 -2.15 -1.97
C LEU A 102 -8.36 -3.16 -1.01
N ALA A 103 -7.26 -2.79 -0.35
CA ALA A 103 -6.59 -3.65 0.63
C ALA A 103 -7.49 -3.95 1.83
N ILE A 104 -8.16 -2.94 2.37
CA ILE A 104 -9.10 -3.09 3.49
C ILE A 104 -10.31 -3.92 3.06
N ALA A 105 -10.88 -3.65 1.88
CA ALA A 105 -11.99 -4.45 1.35
C ALA A 105 -11.61 -5.92 1.14
N ALA A 106 -10.38 -6.18 0.67
CA ALA A 106 -9.84 -7.53 0.53
C ALA A 106 -9.74 -8.26 1.87
N MET A 107 -9.17 -7.61 2.89
CA MET A 107 -9.05 -8.19 4.23
C MET A 107 -10.42 -8.44 4.87
N LEU A 108 -11.35 -7.50 4.73
CA LEU A 108 -12.71 -7.64 5.27
C LEU A 108 -13.49 -8.77 4.57
N TYR A 109 -13.29 -8.94 3.26
CA TYR A 109 -13.91 -10.04 2.51
C TYR A 109 -13.35 -11.41 2.94
N GLU A 110 -12.05 -11.49 3.22
CA GLU A 110 -11.40 -12.71 3.71
C GLU A 110 -12.00 -13.15 5.04
N GLU A 111 -12.19 -12.22 5.98
CA GLU A 111 -12.82 -12.50 7.27
C GLU A 111 -14.26 -13.01 7.12
N ARG A 112 -15.03 -12.46 6.19
CA ARG A 112 -16.45 -12.82 5.97
C ARG A 112 -16.66 -14.14 5.23
N THR A 113 -15.78 -14.47 4.29
CA THR A 113 -16.00 -15.56 3.32
C THR A 113 -15.10 -16.77 3.59
N GLY A 114 -14.10 -16.65 4.47
CA GLY A 114 -13.19 -17.74 4.85
C GLY A 114 -12.31 -18.28 3.71
N SER A 115 -12.36 -17.68 2.51
CA SER A 115 -11.52 -18.04 1.38
C SER A 115 -11.06 -16.78 0.66
N MET A 116 -9.77 -16.72 0.31
CA MET A 116 -9.20 -15.55 -0.36
C MET A 116 -9.61 -15.50 -1.84
N PRO A 117 -10.42 -14.52 -2.28
CA PRO A 117 -10.71 -14.33 -3.71
C PRO A 117 -9.47 -13.80 -4.45
N LEU A 118 -8.67 -12.95 -3.79
CA LEU A 118 -7.53 -12.26 -4.41
C LEU A 118 -6.24 -13.08 -4.39
N LYS A 119 -6.09 -14.12 -3.55
CA LYS A 119 -4.90 -15.00 -3.59
C LYS A 119 -4.77 -15.63 -4.96
N LYS A 120 -5.87 -16.08 -5.56
CA LYS A 120 -5.86 -16.72 -6.89
C LYS A 120 -5.44 -15.74 -7.99
N GLN A 121 -5.94 -14.50 -7.95
CA GLN A 121 -5.57 -13.47 -8.93
C GLN A 121 -4.14 -12.94 -8.74
N ILE A 122 -3.71 -12.70 -7.50
CA ILE A 122 -2.35 -12.25 -7.17
C ILE A 122 -1.32 -13.35 -7.47
N VAL A 123 -1.60 -14.60 -7.09
CA VAL A 123 -0.77 -15.76 -7.49
C VAL A 123 -0.77 -15.91 -9.01
N GLY A 124 -1.91 -15.74 -9.68
CA GLY A 124 -2.01 -15.78 -11.14
C GLY A 124 -1.18 -14.68 -11.82
N PHE A 125 -1.15 -13.48 -11.25
CA PHE A 125 -0.30 -12.38 -11.72
C PHE A 125 1.18 -12.65 -11.46
N MET A 126 1.54 -13.10 -10.25
CA MET A 126 2.92 -13.47 -9.90
C MET A 126 3.47 -14.63 -10.74
N LEU A 127 2.62 -15.59 -11.14
CA LEU A 127 3.00 -16.69 -12.02
C LEU A 127 3.26 -16.23 -13.48
N LYS A 128 2.75 -15.06 -13.89
CA LYS A 128 3.00 -14.48 -15.21
C LYS A 128 4.33 -13.74 -15.29
N VAL A 129 4.92 -13.32 -14.17
CA VAL A 129 6.22 -12.65 -14.13
C VAL A 129 7.35 -13.68 -14.26
N PRO A 130 8.21 -13.61 -15.29
CA PRO A 130 9.34 -14.53 -15.41
C PRO A 130 10.31 -14.32 -14.23
N GLY A 131 10.57 -15.39 -13.47
CA GLY A 131 11.43 -15.39 -12.28
C GLY A 131 10.71 -15.76 -10.98
N LEU A 132 9.50 -15.22 -10.75
CA LEU A 132 8.71 -15.56 -9.54
C LEU A 132 8.02 -16.92 -9.62
N LYS A 133 7.88 -17.46 -10.84
CA LYS A 133 7.12 -18.68 -11.14
C LYS A 133 7.60 -19.90 -10.35
N THR A 134 8.91 -20.11 -10.26
CA THR A 134 9.51 -21.25 -9.55
C THR A 134 9.35 -21.10 -8.03
N TYR A 135 9.52 -19.87 -7.51
CA TYR A 135 9.35 -19.57 -6.09
C TYR A 135 7.90 -19.80 -5.63
N VAL A 136 6.94 -19.29 -6.40
CA VAL A 136 5.50 -19.45 -6.11
C VAL A 136 5.09 -20.91 -6.18
N LYS A 137 5.52 -21.66 -7.20
CA LYS A 137 5.25 -23.11 -7.29
C LYS A 137 5.78 -23.87 -6.08
N ARG A 138 6.99 -23.55 -5.62
CA ARG A 138 7.61 -24.20 -4.45
C ARG A 138 6.82 -23.93 -3.17
N LYS A 139 6.46 -22.67 -2.92
CA LYS A 139 5.61 -22.27 -1.78
C LYS A 139 4.24 -22.92 -1.83
N GLN A 140 3.66 -23.08 -3.01
CA GLN A 140 2.35 -23.69 -3.19
C GLN A 140 2.38 -25.21 -2.93
N ALA A 141 3.45 -25.91 -3.34
CA ALA A 141 3.64 -27.34 -3.06
C ALA A 141 3.79 -27.60 -1.54
N VAL A 142 4.63 -26.81 -0.86
CA VAL A 142 4.81 -26.90 0.61
C VAL A 142 3.51 -26.62 1.36
N SER A 143 2.72 -25.63 0.91
CA SER A 143 1.42 -25.34 1.53
C SER A 143 0.41 -26.47 1.34
N GLN A 144 0.47 -27.23 0.24
CA GLN A 144 -0.38 -28.41 0.03
C GLN A 144 0.05 -29.59 0.89
N GLU A 145 1.36 -29.82 1.02
CA GLU A 145 1.90 -30.88 1.87
C GLU A 145 1.50 -30.70 3.34
N ASN A 146 1.67 -29.48 3.88
CA ASN A 146 1.24 -29.15 5.25
C ASN A 146 -0.28 -29.33 5.44
N ALA A 147 -1.09 -29.00 4.42
CA ALA A 147 -2.55 -29.19 4.49
C ALA A 147 -2.93 -30.67 4.51
N ALA A 148 -2.23 -31.51 3.74
CA ALA A 148 -2.44 -32.96 3.72
C ALA A 148 -2.08 -33.60 5.08
N GLU A 149 -1.00 -33.15 5.71
CA GLU A 149 -0.58 -33.64 7.03
C GLU A 149 -1.61 -33.29 8.12
N ILE A 150 -2.17 -32.08 8.12
CA ILE A 150 -3.22 -31.67 9.07
C ILE A 150 -4.48 -32.54 8.91
N ILE A 151 -4.87 -32.86 7.67
CA ILE A 151 -6.02 -33.73 7.40
C ILE A 151 -5.75 -35.15 7.90
N ARG A 152 -4.55 -35.70 7.67
CA ARG A 152 -4.13 -37.02 8.16
C ARG A 152 -4.20 -37.08 9.68
N GLN A 153 -3.63 -36.10 10.37
CA GLN A 153 -3.69 -36.01 11.84
C GLN A 153 -5.12 -35.90 12.35
N GLY A 154 -5.99 -35.14 11.68
CA GLY A 154 -7.41 -35.07 12.01
C GLY A 154 -8.12 -36.42 11.88
N GLN A 155 -7.84 -37.18 10.81
CA GLN A 155 -8.39 -38.51 10.62
C GLN A 155 -7.89 -39.52 11.67
N GLU A 156 -6.61 -39.47 12.02
CA GLU A 156 -6.02 -40.31 13.07
C GLU A 156 -6.64 -40.01 14.44
N ASN A 157 -6.84 -38.73 14.78
CA ASN A 157 -7.50 -38.32 16.02
C ASN A 157 -8.97 -38.74 16.08
N LEU A 158 -9.70 -38.65 14.96
CA LEU A 158 -11.10 -39.11 14.87
C LEU A 158 -11.20 -40.63 14.97
N ALA A 159 -10.28 -41.36 14.33
CA ALA A 159 -10.22 -42.82 14.42
C ALA A 159 -9.86 -43.28 15.85
N ALA A 160 -8.90 -42.62 16.51
CA ALA A 160 -8.54 -42.89 17.90
C ALA A 160 -9.68 -42.54 18.88
N GLY A 161 -10.41 -41.45 18.62
CA GLY A 161 -11.57 -41.04 19.43
C GLY A 161 -12.79 -41.96 19.29
N MET A 162 -13.00 -42.56 18.12
CA MET A 162 -14.04 -43.60 17.91
C MET A 162 -13.65 -44.97 18.51
N PHE A 163 -12.37 -45.18 18.84
CA PHE A 163 -11.87 -46.39 19.48
C PHE A 163 -11.82 -46.31 21.01
N HIS A 164 -12.48 -45.32 21.62
CA HIS A 164 -12.94 -45.49 22.99
C HIS A 164 -14.16 -46.41 22.97
N PRO A 165 -14.04 -47.67 23.43
CA PRO A 165 -15.19 -48.53 23.57
C PRO A 165 -16.10 -47.84 24.57
N THR A 166 -17.31 -47.53 24.14
CA THR A 166 -18.44 -47.41 25.05
C THR A 166 -18.87 -48.84 25.43
N ASP A 167 -17.96 -49.53 26.13
CA ASP A 167 -18.23 -50.77 26.87
C ASP A 167 -17.92 -50.43 28.34
N ALA A 168 -18.73 -50.68 29.34
CA ALA A 168 -19.97 -51.43 29.41
C ALA A 168 -20.76 -50.98 30.65
N GLU A 169 -22.07 -50.91 30.45
CA GLU A 169 -23.14 -51.22 31.41
C GLU A 169 -22.70 -51.81 32.78
N LYS A 170 -22.83 -51.01 33.86
CA LYS A 170 -23.51 -51.32 35.14
C LYS A 170 -23.37 -50.18 36.14
#